data_AF-A0A1Q8G665-F1
#
_entry.id   AF-A0A1Q8G665-F1
#
_cell.length_a   1.000
_cell.length_b   1.000
_cell.length_c   1.000
_cell.angle_alpha   90.00
_cell.angle_beta   90.00
_cell.angle_gamma   90.00
#
_symmetry.space_group_name_H-M   'P 1'
#
loop_
_entity.id
_entity.type
_entity.pdbx_description
1 polymer ?
#
loop_
_entity_poly.entity_id
_entity_poly.type
_entity_poly.pdbx_seq_one_letter_code
_entity_poly.pdbx_strand_id
1 'polypeptide(L)'
;MTAKFSQAKEKLLSTGYPRWRNILSCVILVLLATGAVSAWWYAYYTATDVECHKGFLYFSVVWLVVQWVVIGYLFRYQNIPAFARGGIKLLILLGNVWFGLFIFSLQPCAS
;
A
#
# COMPACT_ATOMS: atom_id res chain seq x y z
N MET A 1 -18.98 -18.46 25.68
CA MET A 1 -18.26 -18.12 24.43
C MET A 1 -18.87 -16.92 23.69
N THR A 2 -20.19 -16.75 23.72
CA THR A 2 -20.94 -15.63 23.11
C THR A 2 -20.52 -14.24 23.60
N ALA A 3 -20.29 -14.06 24.90
CA ALA A 3 -19.90 -12.74 25.46
C ALA A 3 -18.50 -12.26 25.03
N LYS A 4 -17.53 -13.18 24.88
CA LYS A 4 -16.20 -12.81 24.36
C LYS A 4 -16.23 -12.46 22.87
N PHE A 5 -17.08 -13.16 22.11
CA PHE A 5 -17.26 -12.90 20.69
C PHE A 5 -17.97 -11.56 20.43
N SER A 6 -19.03 -11.24 21.19
CA SER A 6 -19.72 -9.95 21.07
C SER A 6 -18.79 -8.78 21.40
N GLN A 7 -17.98 -8.90 22.46
CA GLN A 7 -17.01 -7.88 22.84
C GLN A 7 -15.91 -7.68 21.78
N ALA A 8 -15.43 -8.77 21.16
CA ALA A 8 -14.47 -8.68 20.06
C ALA A 8 -15.09 -8.01 18.81
N LYS A 9 -16.33 -8.34 18.48
CA LYS A 9 -17.08 -7.74 17.36
C LYS A 9 -17.27 -6.24 17.56
N GLU A 10 -17.71 -5.80 18.75
CA GLU A 10 -17.86 -4.37 19.07
C GLU A 10 -16.54 -3.62 18.96
N LYS A 11 -15.45 -4.21 19.43
CA LYS A 11 -14.11 -3.61 19.31
C LYS A 11 -13.66 -3.48 17.86
N LEU A 12 -13.94 -4.46 17.00
CA LEU A 12 -13.61 -4.43 15.57
C LEU A 12 -14.47 -3.42 14.79
N LEU A 13 -15.73 -3.27 15.17
CA LEU A 13 -16.66 -2.30 14.59
C LEU A 13 -16.48 -0.89 15.14
N SER A 14 -15.72 -0.74 16.24
CA SER A 14 -15.43 0.57 16.81
C SER A 14 -14.71 1.47 15.80
N THR A 15 -15.11 2.74 15.79
CA THR A 15 -14.49 3.81 15.00
C THR A 15 -13.46 4.58 15.80
N GLY A 16 -13.35 4.30 17.11
CA GLY A 16 -12.37 4.88 18.03
C GLY A 16 -10.96 4.42 17.70
N TYR A 17 -10.29 5.14 16.80
CA TYR A 17 -8.91 4.86 16.43
C TYR A 17 -7.96 5.95 16.95
N PRO A 18 -6.87 5.61 17.66
CA PRO A 18 -5.95 6.62 18.19
C PRO A 18 -5.32 7.44 17.06
N ARG A 19 -5.49 8.76 17.12
CA ARG A 19 -5.07 9.69 16.06
C ARG A 19 -3.56 9.58 15.76
N TRP A 20 -2.72 9.48 16.79
CA TRP A 20 -1.27 9.29 16.64
C TRP A 20 -0.93 8.00 15.88
N ARG A 21 -1.58 6.87 16.20
CA ARG A 21 -1.37 5.61 15.46
C ARG A 21 -1.77 5.77 14.00
N ASN A 22 -2.78 6.58 13.71
CA ASN A 22 -3.19 6.84 12.33
C ASN A 22 -2.13 7.62 11.57
N ILE A 23 -1.61 8.69 12.17
CA ILE A 23 -0.56 9.51 11.57
C ILE A 23 0.67 8.64 11.30
N LEU A 24 1.16 7.94 12.33
CA LEU A 24 2.36 7.10 12.21
C LEU A 24 2.21 6.03 11.12
N SER A 25 1.09 5.31 11.12
CA SER A 25 0.86 4.27 10.10
C SER A 25 0.68 4.83 8.70
N CYS A 26 0.03 5.98 8.52
CA CYS A 26 -0.09 6.61 7.20
C CYS A 26 1.27 7.08 6.68
N VAL A 27 2.10 7.69 7.53
CA VAL A 27 3.46 8.12 7.16
C VAL A 27 4.30 6.92 6.71
N ILE A 28 4.29 5.82 7.49
CA ILE A 28 5.00 4.59 7.12
C ILE A 28 4.51 4.05 5.77
N LEU A 29 3.19 4.01 5.55
CA LEU A 29 2.62 3.52 4.29
C LEU A 29 2.99 4.40 3.09
N VAL A 30 3.00 5.72 3.25
CA VAL A 30 3.44 6.64 2.18
C VAL A 30 4.90 6.40 1.85
N LEU A 31 5.77 6.30 2.86
CA LEU A 31 7.20 6.04 2.66
C LEU A 31 7.43 4.70 1.96
N LEU A 32 6.75 3.63 2.37
CA LEU A 32 6.86 2.32 1.74
C LEU A 32 6.36 2.31 0.30
N ALA A 33 5.17 2.86 0.04
CA ALA A 33 4.60 2.90 -1.31
C ALA A 33 5.46 3.72 -2.27
N THR A 34 5.90 4.90 -1.81
CA THR A 34 6.76 5.79 -2.61
C THR A 34 8.13 5.15 -2.83
N GLY A 35 8.70 4.53 -1.80
CA GLY A 35 10.00 3.85 -1.87
C GLY A 35 10.00 2.66 -2.82
N ALA A 36 8.95 1.85 -2.81
CA ALA A 36 8.83 0.70 -3.71
C ALA A 36 8.75 1.14 -5.18
N VAL A 37 7.94 2.17 -5.47
CA VAL A 37 7.79 2.69 -6.83
C VAL A 37 9.01 3.49 -7.27
N SER A 38 9.66 4.24 -6.38
CA SER A 38 10.90 4.96 -6.72
C SER A 38 12.07 4.00 -6.97
N ALA A 39 12.15 2.89 -6.24
CA ALA A 39 13.13 1.84 -6.51
C ALA A 39 12.93 1.22 -7.91
N TRP A 40 11.67 1.01 -8.32
CA TRP A 40 11.36 0.58 -9.69
C TRP A 40 11.80 1.60 -10.73
N TRP A 41 11.45 2.87 -10.54
CA TRP A 41 11.83 3.92 -11.48
C TRP A 41 13.35 4.03 -11.60
N TYR A 42 14.06 3.98 -10.47
CA TYR A 42 15.52 3.95 -10.46
C TYR A 42 16.04 2.77 -11.28
N ALA A 43 15.59 1.55 -10.99
CA ALA A 43 16.01 0.35 -11.72
C ALA A 43 15.72 0.48 -13.23
N TYR A 44 14.54 0.98 -13.60
CA TYR A 44 14.14 1.19 -14.99
C TYR A 44 15.05 2.17 -15.74
N TYR A 45 15.44 3.29 -15.11
CA TYR A 45 16.30 4.29 -15.75
C TYR A 45 17.79 3.92 -15.74
N THR A 46 18.21 3.00 -14.86
CA THR A 46 19.62 2.54 -14.80
C THR A 46 19.90 1.27 -15.58
N ALA A 47 18.90 0.41 -15.80
CA ALA A 47 19.08 -0.82 -16.56
C ALA A 47 18.82 -0.56 -18.05
N THR A 48 19.77 -0.95 -18.90
CA THR A 48 19.70 -0.78 -20.36
C THR A 48 18.73 -1.74 -21.05
N ASP A 49 18.25 -2.75 -20.31
CA ASP A 49 17.66 -3.96 -20.90
C ASP A 49 16.15 -4.06 -20.63
N VAL A 50 15.53 -3.02 -20.07
CA VAL A 50 14.15 -3.06 -19.55
C VAL A 50 13.21 -2.08 -20.28
N GLU A 51 13.61 -1.52 -21.41
CA GLU A 51 12.81 -0.53 -22.16
C GLU A 51 11.44 -1.07 -22.62
N CYS A 52 11.34 -2.36 -22.90
CA CYS A 52 10.09 -3.04 -23.23
C CYS A 52 9.02 -2.91 -22.13
N HIS A 53 9.44 -2.65 -20.88
CA HIS A 53 8.58 -2.56 -19.69
C HIS A 53 8.07 -1.14 -19.44
N LYS A 54 8.12 -0.24 -20.45
CA LYS A 54 7.53 1.12 -20.38
C LYS A 54 6.08 1.12 -19.91
N GLY A 55 5.29 0.12 -20.29
CA GLY A 55 3.91 -0.03 -19.81
C GLY A 55 3.81 -0.11 -18.29
N PHE A 56 4.71 -0.88 -17.66
CA PHE A 56 4.77 -1.00 -16.21
C PHE A 56 5.27 0.27 -15.52
N LEU A 57 6.12 1.06 -16.19
CA LEU A 57 6.48 2.39 -15.72
C LEU A 57 5.24 3.29 -15.58
N TYR A 58 4.42 3.42 -16.63
CA TYR A 58 3.20 4.22 -16.56
C TYR A 58 2.19 3.67 -15.54
N PHE A 59 2.01 2.35 -15.51
CA PHE A 59 1.11 1.72 -14.55
C PHE A 59 1.56 1.94 -13.10
N SER A 60 2.87 1.95 -12.84
CA SER A 60 3.41 2.23 -11.50
C SER A 60 3.11 3.65 -11.00
N VAL A 61 2.99 4.63 -11.91
CA VAL A 61 2.54 5.99 -11.56
C VAL A 61 1.08 5.97 -11.11
N VAL A 62 0.21 5.33 -11.88
CA VAL A 62 -1.22 5.21 -11.54
C VAL A 62 -1.39 4.46 -10.23
N TRP A 63 -0.65 3.36 -10.04
CA TRP A 63 -0.59 2.58 -8.82
C TRP A 63 -0.22 3.43 -7.60
N LEU A 64 0.83 4.26 -7.70
CA LEU A 64 1.26 5.15 -6.62
C LEU A 64 0.20 6.19 -6.28
N VAL A 65 -0.41 6.81 -7.30
CA VAL A 65 -1.46 7.84 -7.11
C VAL A 65 -2.66 7.24 -6.38
N VAL A 66 -3.14 6.07 -6.80
CA VAL A 66 -4.27 5.40 -6.15
C VAL A 66 -3.94 5.11 -4.67
N GLN A 67 -2.74 4.63 -4.37
CA GLN A 67 -2.33 4.40 -2.99
C GLN A 67 -2.30 5.68 -2.15
N TRP A 68 -1.74 6.77 -2.68
CA TRP A 68 -1.73 8.06 -1.99
C TRP A 68 -3.14 8.58 -1.71
N VAL A 69 -4.06 8.45 -2.66
CA VAL A 69 -5.47 8.82 -2.46
C VAL A 69 -6.10 8.00 -1.34
N VAL A 70 -5.91 6.68 -1.33
CA VAL A 70 -6.46 5.80 -0.29
C VAL A 70 -5.84 6.11 1.09
N ILE A 71 -4.52 6.32 1.16
CA ILE A 71 -3.84 6.68 2.42
C ILE A 71 -4.31 8.05 2.92
N GLY A 72 -4.45 9.03 2.02
CA GLY A 72 -4.98 10.35 2.35
C GLY A 72 -6.41 10.29 2.87
N TYR A 73 -7.25 9.43 2.28
CA TYR A 73 -8.61 9.16 2.77
C TYR A 73 -8.57 8.55 4.19
N LEU A 74 -7.73 7.54 4.44
CA LEU A 74 -7.55 6.97 5.78
C LEU A 74 -7.03 7.98 6.79
N PHE A 75 -6.18 8.91 6.37
CA PHE A 75 -5.65 9.98 7.21
C PHE A 75 -6.76 10.96 7.63
N ARG A 76 -7.59 11.40 6.68
CA ARG A 76 -8.62 12.43 6.87
C ARG A 76 -9.86 11.94 7.60
N TYR A 77 -10.31 10.72 7.32
CA TYR A 77 -11.57 10.19 7.84
C TYR A 77 -11.34 9.23 9.01
N GLN A 78 -11.96 9.53 10.16
CA GLN A 78 -11.87 8.70 11.37
C GLN A 78 -13.04 7.71 11.51
N ASN A 79 -14.14 7.91 10.78
CA ASN A 79 -15.38 7.13 10.90
C ASN A 79 -15.31 5.71 10.32
N ILE A 80 -14.13 5.26 9.91
CA ILE A 80 -13.93 3.93 9.30
C ILE A 80 -13.77 2.91 10.43
N PRO A 81 -14.53 1.79 10.43
CA PRO A 81 -14.39 0.72 11.41
C PRO A 81 -12.94 0.23 11.51
N ALA A 82 -12.48 -0.09 12.73
CA ALA A 82 -11.12 -0.51 12.99
C ALA A 82 -10.67 -1.71 12.13
N PHE A 83 -11.57 -2.68 11.92
CA PHE A 83 -11.33 -3.82 11.03
C PHE A 83 -11.06 -3.38 9.58
N ALA A 84 -11.95 -2.57 9.00
CA ALA A 84 -11.82 -2.10 7.62
C ALA A 84 -10.54 -1.27 7.43
N ARG A 85 -10.24 -0.39 8.39
CA ARG A 85 -8.99 0.39 8.39
C ARG A 85 -7.77 -0.53 8.41
N GLY A 86 -7.77 -1.56 9.26
CA GLY A 86 -6.69 -2.55 9.32
C GLY A 86 -6.54 -3.33 8.01
N GLY A 87 -7.66 -3.78 7.45
CA GLY A 87 -7.72 -4.50 6.19
C GLY A 87 -7.14 -3.68 5.03
N ILE A 88 -7.56 -2.42 4.88
CA ILE A 88 -7.03 -1.54 3.81
C ILE A 88 -5.52 -1.35 3.95
N LYS A 89 -5.02 -1.10 5.17
CA LYS A 89 -3.57 -0.94 5.41
C LYS A 89 -2.80 -2.22 5.07
N LEU A 90 -3.33 -3.39 5.43
CA LEU A 90 -2.75 -4.67 5.08
C LEU A 90 -2.73 -4.90 3.56
N LEU A 91 -3.81 -4.51 2.87
CA LEU A 91 -3.94 -4.63 1.42
C LEU A 91 -2.93 -3.76 0.68
N ILE A 92 -2.70 -2.54 1.18
CA ILE A 92 -1.62 -1.66 0.69
C ILE A 92 -0.25 -2.32 0.88
N LEU A 93 0.04 -2.87 2.07
CA LEU A 93 1.32 -3.54 2.34
C LEU A 93 1.54 -4.74 1.41
N LEU A 94 0.58 -5.66 1.35
CA LEU A 94 0.66 -6.85 0.50
C LEU A 94 0.74 -6.48 -0.99
N GLY A 95 0.01 -5.45 -1.42
CA GLY A 95 0.07 -4.93 -2.78
C GLY A 95 1.48 -4.44 -3.15
N ASN A 96 2.16 -3.71 -2.26
CA ASN A 96 3.53 -3.27 -2.53
C ASN A 96 4.55 -4.42 -2.49
N VAL A 97 4.38 -5.40 -1.60
CA VAL A 97 5.22 -6.61 -1.60
C VAL A 97 5.05 -7.37 -2.91
N TRP A 98 3.81 -7.57 -3.36
CA TRP A 98 3.51 -8.21 -4.62
C TRP A 98 4.09 -7.44 -5.81
N PHE A 99 3.95 -6.10 -5.83
CA PHE A 99 4.53 -5.25 -6.87
C PHE A 99 6.07 -5.36 -6.93
N GLY A 100 6.74 -5.39 -5.77
CA GLY A 100 8.17 -5.62 -5.70
C GLY A 100 8.58 -6.98 -6.25
N LEU A 101 7.91 -8.05 -5.82
CA LEU A 101 8.15 -9.41 -6.34
C LEU A 101 7.90 -9.51 -7.85
N PHE A 102 6.86 -8.83 -8.34
CA PHE A 102 6.55 -8.75 -9.76
C PHE A 102 7.70 -8.12 -10.54
N ILE A 103 8.24 -6.99 -10.09
CA ILE A 103 9.39 -6.33 -10.70
C ILE A 103 10.62 -7.25 -10.74
N PHE A 104 10.95 -7.92 -9.63
CA PHE A 104 12.09 -8.85 -9.58
C PHE A 104 11.90 -10.07 -10.49
N SER A 105 10.66 -10.42 -10.82
CA SER A 105 10.36 -11.51 -11.75
C SER A 105 10.46 -11.11 -13.22
N LEU A 106 10.57 -9.80 -13.53
CA LEU A 106 10.70 -9.34 -14.91
C LEU A 106 12.04 -9.77 -15.48
N GLN A 107 11.99 -10.49 -16.60
CA GLN A 107 13.18 -10.83 -17.36
C GLN A 107 13.65 -9.61 -18.18
N PRO A 108 14.98 -9.46 -18.37
CA PRO A 108 15.52 -8.50 -19.32
C PRO A 108 14.97 -8.75 -20.72
N CYS A 109 14.76 -7.69 -21.49
CA CYS A 109 14.31 -7.76 -22.87
C CYS A 109 15.46 -7.71 -23.89
N ALA A 110 16.67 -7.40 -23.45
CA ALA A 110 17.86 -7.56 -24.29
C ALA A 110 18.21 -9.06 -24.36
N SER A 111 17.79 -9.68 -25.46
CA SER A 111 18.35 -10.94 -25.98
C SER A 111 19.56 -10.65 -26.85
#